data_AF-A0A4S4CZC6-F1
#
_entry.id   AF-A0A4S4CZC6-F1
#
_cell.length_a   1.000
_cell.length_b   1.000
_cell.length_c   1.000
_cell.angle_alpha   90.00
_cell.angle_beta   90.00
_cell.angle_gamma   90.00
#
_symmetry.space_group_name_H-M   'P 1'
#
loop_
_entity.id
_entity.type
_entity.pdbx_description
1 polymer ?
#
loop_
_entity_poly.entity_id
_entity_poly.type
_entity_poly.pdbx_seq_one_letter_code
_entity_poly.pdbx_strand_id
1 'polypeptide(L)'
;MLASLVRKVSGMDCNWMDTREVLIVNPSGSNQVDPDYLESEKRLEKWFLQNPSKTVIATGFIASTPQNIPTTLKSDGSDFSAAIMGALFRARQVTIWTDVDGVCSADPGKVSEAVVLKTLSYQEAWEMSYFGANVLHPRTIIPVMQYDIPIVIRNIFNLSAPGTMICQPSVNEFEDGQRLESYVKGFATIDNLALVNVEGTGMVGVPGTASAIFGAVKDVGANVIMISQASSEHSICFAVPEKEVKAVAEVLQSRFRQALDAERLSQDSPSSRPSKAKKKEKRRVLVMAADMKIPDFSRAFDSVYKSFIRLPQVIGSNA
;
A
#
# COMPACT_ATOMS: atom_id res chain seq x y z
N MET A 1 -27.09 -19.99 11.64
CA MET A 1 -26.45 -20.80 12.69
C MET A 1 -25.88 -19.96 13.83
N LEU A 2 -25.11 -18.88 13.56
CA LEU A 2 -24.56 -18.02 14.63
C LEU A 2 -25.67 -17.25 15.39
N ALA A 3 -26.61 -16.62 14.70
CA ALA A 3 -27.72 -15.92 15.36
C ALA A 3 -28.62 -16.83 16.22
N SER A 4 -28.87 -18.06 15.76
CA SER A 4 -29.58 -19.04 16.57
C SER A 4 -28.78 -19.46 17.81
N LEU A 5 -27.44 -19.57 17.68
CA LEU A 5 -26.57 -19.87 18.81
C LEU A 5 -26.55 -18.73 19.83
N VAL A 6 -26.42 -17.48 19.38
CA VAL A 6 -26.45 -16.29 20.25
C VAL A 6 -27.79 -16.24 21.00
N ARG A 7 -28.92 -16.34 20.31
CA ARG A 7 -30.24 -16.40 20.96
C ARG A 7 -30.31 -17.50 22.03
N LYS A 8 -29.77 -18.69 21.73
CA LYS A 8 -29.81 -19.84 22.63
C LYS A 8 -28.90 -19.69 23.85
N VAL A 9 -27.73 -19.07 23.69
CA VAL A 9 -26.70 -19.01 24.75
C VAL A 9 -26.82 -17.75 25.61
N SER A 10 -27.11 -16.59 24.99
CA SER A 10 -27.17 -15.30 25.71
C SER A 10 -28.59 -14.80 25.97
N GLY A 11 -29.60 -15.40 25.35
CA GLY A 11 -30.99 -14.92 25.43
C GLY A 11 -31.21 -13.56 24.74
N MET A 12 -30.22 -13.03 24.02
CA MET A 12 -30.36 -11.77 23.29
C MET A 12 -31.23 -11.96 22.06
N ASP A 13 -32.23 -11.08 21.91
CA ASP A 13 -32.97 -10.96 20.66
C ASP A 13 -32.04 -10.45 19.55
N CYS A 14 -31.87 -11.26 18.51
CA CYS A 14 -31.06 -10.91 17.36
C CYS A 14 -31.63 -11.49 16.07
N ASN A 15 -31.59 -10.72 14.99
CA ASN A 15 -31.92 -11.18 13.64
C ASN A 15 -30.66 -11.47 12.83
N TRP A 16 -30.75 -12.40 11.89
CA TRP A 16 -29.68 -12.66 10.94
C TRP A 16 -29.97 -11.91 9.64
N MET A 17 -28.97 -11.21 9.11
CA MET A 17 -29.04 -10.48 7.85
C MET A 17 -28.09 -11.11 6.83
N ASP A 18 -28.63 -11.50 5.68
CA ASP A 18 -27.83 -11.74 4.49
C ASP A 18 -27.48 -10.38 3.87
N THR A 19 -26.21 -9.98 3.93
CA THR A 19 -25.80 -8.68 3.38
C THR A 19 -26.01 -8.58 1.89
N ARG A 20 -26.19 -9.68 1.14
CA ARG A 20 -26.54 -9.62 -0.29
C ARG A 20 -27.91 -9.02 -0.56
N GLU A 21 -28.81 -9.03 0.43
CA GLU A 21 -30.14 -8.43 0.32
C GLU A 21 -30.10 -6.91 0.50
N VAL A 22 -29.05 -6.41 1.16
CA VAL A 22 -28.92 -5.02 1.61
C VAL A 22 -27.81 -4.29 0.86
N LEU A 23 -26.60 -4.83 0.89
CA LEU A 23 -25.39 -4.20 0.38
C LEU A 23 -25.27 -4.38 -1.13
N ILE A 24 -25.35 -3.25 -1.84
CA ILE A 24 -25.18 -3.17 -3.29
C ILE A 24 -23.84 -2.54 -3.63
N VAL A 25 -23.14 -3.15 -4.59
CA VAL A 25 -21.83 -2.69 -5.04
C VAL A 25 -21.75 -2.65 -6.56
N ASN A 26 -21.04 -1.65 -7.08
CA ASN A 26 -20.78 -1.45 -8.49
C ASN A 26 -19.34 -1.89 -8.82
N PRO A 27 -19.11 -2.66 -9.89
CA PRO A 27 -17.75 -2.96 -10.34
C PRO A 27 -16.99 -1.69 -10.74
N SER A 28 -15.83 -1.44 -10.11
CA SER A 28 -15.00 -0.24 -10.35
C SER A 28 -13.62 -0.56 -10.96
N GLY A 29 -13.36 -1.83 -11.25
CA GLY A 29 -12.16 -2.32 -11.92
C GLY A 29 -12.12 -3.85 -11.99
N SER A 30 -11.00 -4.43 -12.44
CA SER A 30 -10.85 -5.88 -12.56
C SER A 30 -10.95 -6.63 -11.21
N ASN A 31 -10.62 -5.96 -10.10
CA ASN A 31 -10.63 -6.57 -8.76
C ASN A 31 -11.10 -5.61 -7.65
N GLN A 32 -11.95 -4.65 -7.99
CA GLN A 32 -12.49 -3.67 -7.05
C GLN A 32 -13.98 -3.48 -7.24
N VAL A 33 -14.66 -3.15 -6.14
CA VAL A 33 -16.10 -2.88 -6.11
C VAL A 33 -16.36 -1.67 -5.22
N ASP A 34 -17.23 -0.79 -5.65
CA ASP A 34 -17.57 0.43 -4.91
C ASP A 34 -18.99 0.30 -4.33
N PRO A 35 -19.19 0.57 -3.03
CA PRO A 35 -20.52 0.52 -2.44
C PRO A 35 -21.46 1.57 -3.06
N ASP A 36 -22.64 1.12 -3.46
CA ASP A 36 -23.77 1.99 -3.77
C ASP A 36 -24.50 2.31 -2.47
N TYR A 37 -24.04 3.35 -1.77
CA TYR A 37 -24.62 3.74 -0.48
C TYR A 37 -26.09 4.11 -0.59
N LEU A 38 -26.49 4.79 -1.68
CA LEU A 38 -27.88 5.24 -1.85
C LEU A 38 -28.85 4.07 -1.99
N GLU A 39 -28.52 3.08 -2.82
CA GLU A 39 -29.34 1.88 -2.95
C GLU A 39 -29.26 1.00 -1.70
N SER A 40 -28.08 0.89 -1.09
CA SER A 40 -27.89 0.09 0.13
C SER A 40 -28.66 0.65 1.33
N GLU A 41 -28.71 1.99 1.50
CA GLU A 41 -29.52 2.65 2.53
C GLU A 41 -31.01 2.33 2.34
N LYS A 42 -31.56 2.44 1.12
CA LYS A 42 -32.96 2.09 0.84
C LYS A 42 -33.28 0.64 1.16
N ARG A 43 -32.39 -0.29 0.81
CA ARG A 43 -32.58 -1.72 1.09
C ARG A 43 -32.45 -2.02 2.57
N LEU A 44 -31.53 -1.35 3.28
CA LEU A 44 -31.39 -1.45 4.72
C LEU A 44 -32.67 -1.02 5.44
N GLU A 45 -33.23 0.14 5.08
CA GLU A 45 -34.50 0.63 5.64
C GLU A 45 -35.63 -0.38 5.41
N LYS A 46 -35.78 -0.87 4.17
CA LYS A 46 -36.78 -1.89 3.83
C LYS A 46 -36.60 -3.18 4.63
N TRP A 47 -35.37 -3.62 4.83
CA TRP A 47 -35.06 -4.83 5.58
C TRP A 47 -35.47 -4.68 7.06
N PHE A 48 -35.20 -3.52 7.68
CA PHE A 48 -35.58 -3.25 9.07
C PHE A 48 -37.09 -3.14 9.29
N LEU A 49 -37.84 -2.62 8.31
CA LEU A 49 -39.31 -2.62 8.38
C LEU A 49 -39.89 -4.04 8.50
N GLN A 50 -39.21 -5.03 7.93
CA GLN A 50 -39.63 -6.43 7.94
C GLN A 50 -39.02 -7.23 9.10
N ASN A 51 -37.86 -6.81 9.60
CA ASN A 51 -37.06 -7.55 10.58
C ASN A 51 -36.63 -6.67 11.77
N PRO A 52 -37.56 -6.04 12.51
CA PRO A 52 -37.20 -5.17 13.63
C PRO A 52 -36.44 -5.97 14.69
N SER A 53 -35.22 -5.54 15.03
CA SER A 53 -34.43 -6.12 16.12
C SER A 53 -33.41 -5.12 16.63
N LYS A 54 -33.06 -5.26 17.91
CA LYS A 54 -32.00 -4.47 18.54
C LYS A 54 -30.60 -4.95 18.15
N THR A 55 -30.47 -6.22 17.78
CA THR A 55 -29.18 -6.83 17.42
C THR A 55 -29.30 -7.49 16.06
N VAL A 56 -28.37 -7.21 15.16
CA VAL A 56 -28.31 -7.85 13.85
C VAL A 56 -26.97 -8.55 13.70
N ILE A 57 -27.01 -9.81 13.29
CA ILE A 57 -25.84 -10.59 12.90
C ILE A 57 -25.86 -10.66 11.38
N ALA A 58 -25.04 -9.81 10.77
CA ALA A 58 -24.90 -9.70 9.32
C ALA A 58 -23.73 -10.55 8.82
N THR A 59 -23.86 -11.08 7.61
CA THR A 59 -22.73 -11.74 6.92
C THR A 59 -21.67 -10.71 6.50
N GLY A 60 -20.38 -11.02 6.68
CA GLY A 60 -19.30 -10.22 6.08
C GLY A 60 -18.97 -10.69 4.66
N PHE A 61 -18.07 -9.96 3.99
CA PHE A 61 -17.43 -10.27 2.71
C PHE A 61 -18.33 -10.30 1.46
N ILE A 62 -19.63 -10.58 1.60
CA ILE A 62 -20.56 -10.78 0.49
C ILE A 62 -21.47 -9.56 0.26
N ALA A 63 -21.80 -9.31 -1.00
CA ALA A 63 -22.67 -8.23 -1.47
C ALA A 63 -23.38 -8.65 -2.78
N SER A 64 -24.23 -7.77 -3.33
CA SER A 64 -24.87 -7.98 -4.63
C SER A 64 -24.56 -6.84 -5.60
N THR A 65 -24.58 -7.12 -6.90
CA THR A 65 -24.61 -6.05 -7.92
C THR A 65 -26.01 -5.43 -8.02
N PRO A 66 -26.19 -4.30 -8.73
CA PRO A 66 -27.54 -3.74 -8.96
C PRO A 66 -28.52 -4.71 -9.63
N GLN A 67 -28.00 -5.69 -10.39
CA GLN A 67 -28.79 -6.77 -11.01
C GLN A 67 -29.07 -7.94 -10.05
N ASN A 68 -28.78 -7.79 -8.75
CA ASN A 68 -28.91 -8.81 -7.71
C ASN A 68 -28.04 -10.06 -7.96
N ILE A 69 -26.91 -9.90 -8.66
CA ILE A 69 -25.94 -10.99 -8.84
C ILE A 69 -25.02 -11.01 -7.61
N PRO A 70 -24.90 -12.16 -6.90
CA PRO A 70 -24.00 -12.27 -5.76
C PRO A 70 -22.54 -11.99 -6.15
N THR A 71 -21.86 -11.23 -5.32
CA THR A 71 -20.44 -10.88 -5.48
C THR A 71 -19.75 -10.74 -4.12
N THR A 72 -18.45 -10.48 -4.15
CA THR A 72 -17.61 -10.36 -2.96
C THR A 72 -16.93 -8.99 -2.94
N LEU A 73 -16.64 -8.49 -1.74
CA LEU A 73 -15.94 -7.22 -1.52
C LEU A 73 -14.43 -7.26 -1.80
N LYS A 74 -13.90 -8.45 -2.16
CA LYS A 74 -12.49 -8.72 -2.46
C LYS A 74 -11.61 -8.60 -1.20
N SER A 75 -10.34 -8.19 -1.34
CA SER A 75 -9.37 -8.15 -0.24
C SER A 75 -9.92 -7.44 0.99
N ASP A 76 -9.74 -8.07 2.15
CA ASP A 76 -10.23 -7.63 3.47
C ASP A 76 -11.73 -7.29 3.50
N GLY A 77 -12.50 -8.04 2.71
CA GLY A 77 -13.92 -7.76 2.50
C GLY A 77 -14.77 -7.87 3.75
N SER A 78 -14.38 -8.61 4.78
CA SER A 78 -15.11 -8.66 6.06
C SER A 78 -14.94 -7.38 6.87
N ASP A 79 -13.72 -6.86 6.98
CA ASP A 79 -13.47 -5.57 7.65
C ASP A 79 -14.11 -4.45 6.86
N PHE A 80 -14.00 -4.49 5.53
CA PHE A 80 -14.67 -3.54 4.65
C PHE A 80 -16.20 -3.61 4.79
N SER A 81 -16.78 -4.81 4.99
CA SER A 81 -18.22 -4.95 5.30
C SER A 81 -18.56 -4.23 6.60
N ALA A 82 -17.77 -4.43 7.66
CA ALA A 82 -18.01 -3.78 8.95
C ALA A 82 -17.94 -2.25 8.83
N ALA A 83 -16.99 -1.73 8.06
CA ALA A 83 -16.86 -0.30 7.79
C ALA A 83 -18.05 0.27 6.99
N ILE A 84 -18.46 -0.41 5.90
CA ILE A 84 -19.61 0.01 5.09
C ILE A 84 -20.89 -0.01 5.94
N MET A 85 -21.14 -1.10 6.67
CA MET A 85 -22.31 -1.17 7.53
C MET A 85 -22.24 -0.11 8.62
N GLY A 86 -21.08 0.13 9.23
CA GLY A 86 -20.87 1.22 10.19
C GLY A 86 -21.27 2.58 9.61
N ALA A 87 -20.87 2.86 8.38
CA ALA A 87 -21.25 4.06 7.65
C ALA A 87 -22.76 4.15 7.38
N LEU A 88 -23.37 3.07 6.85
CA LEU A 88 -24.81 2.98 6.59
C LEU A 88 -25.64 3.18 7.86
N PHE A 89 -25.18 2.63 8.98
CA PHE A 89 -25.83 2.75 10.29
C PHE A 89 -25.58 4.08 10.99
N ARG A 90 -24.68 4.94 10.48
CA ARG A 90 -24.19 6.11 11.21
C ARG A 90 -23.69 5.70 12.61
N ALA A 91 -22.97 4.58 12.65
CA ALA A 91 -22.56 3.95 13.90
C ALA A 91 -21.68 4.90 14.71
N ARG A 92 -21.79 4.81 16.04
CA ARG A 92 -20.90 5.55 16.96
C ARG A 92 -19.44 5.12 16.82
N GLN A 93 -19.21 3.86 16.41
CA GLN A 93 -17.90 3.22 16.35
C GLN A 93 -18.00 1.91 15.56
N VAL A 94 -16.92 1.55 14.87
CA VAL A 94 -16.72 0.20 14.32
C VAL A 94 -15.63 -0.49 15.15
N THR A 95 -15.86 -1.74 15.59
CA THR A 95 -14.83 -2.52 16.29
C THR A 95 -14.42 -3.70 15.41
N ILE A 96 -13.13 -3.79 15.10
CA ILE A 96 -12.52 -4.91 14.39
C ILE A 96 -11.90 -5.82 15.44
N TRP A 97 -12.47 -7.02 15.55
CA TRP A 97 -12.00 -8.06 16.44
C TRP A 97 -11.07 -9.00 15.68
N THR A 98 -9.79 -9.00 16.07
CA THR A 98 -8.70 -9.72 15.42
C THR A 98 -7.91 -10.53 16.45
N ASP A 99 -6.79 -11.13 16.06
CA ASP A 99 -5.89 -11.94 16.90
C ASP A 99 -4.70 -11.16 17.48
N VAL A 100 -4.59 -9.86 17.17
CA VAL A 100 -3.56 -8.94 17.69
C VAL A 100 -4.13 -7.95 18.70
N ASP A 101 -3.30 -7.52 19.65
CA ASP A 101 -3.64 -6.57 20.72
C ASP A 101 -3.91 -5.14 20.25
N GLY A 102 -3.58 -4.84 18.98
CA GLY A 102 -3.75 -3.54 18.35
C GLY A 102 -2.73 -3.34 17.23
N VAL A 103 -2.63 -2.11 16.71
CA VAL A 103 -1.55 -1.70 15.80
C VAL A 103 -0.28 -1.50 16.61
N CYS A 104 0.78 -2.21 16.26
CA CYS A 104 2.07 -2.09 16.93
C CYS A 104 2.93 -0.99 16.30
N SER A 105 3.80 -0.37 17.10
CA SER A 105 4.75 0.67 16.67
C SER A 105 5.82 0.15 15.71
N ALA A 106 6.03 -1.16 15.66
CA ALA A 106 6.85 -1.88 14.69
C ALA A 106 6.35 -3.33 14.63
N ASP A 107 6.81 -4.11 13.66
CA ASP A 107 6.56 -5.56 13.64
C ASP A 107 7.17 -6.22 14.89
N PRO A 108 6.35 -6.78 15.82
CA PRO A 108 6.86 -7.42 17.03
C PRO A 108 7.74 -8.66 16.76
N GLY A 109 7.60 -9.27 15.58
CA GLY A 109 8.47 -10.36 15.13
C GLY A 109 9.88 -9.89 14.73
N LYS A 110 10.05 -8.60 14.43
CA LYS A 110 11.34 -7.97 14.10
C LYS A 110 11.91 -7.14 15.26
N VAL A 111 11.05 -6.51 16.07
CA VAL A 111 11.42 -5.61 17.17
C VAL A 111 10.68 -6.04 18.43
N SER A 112 11.39 -6.65 19.39
CA SER A 112 10.82 -7.15 20.64
C SER A 112 10.22 -6.06 21.54
N GLU A 113 10.74 -4.84 21.42
CA GLU A 113 10.33 -3.65 22.17
C GLU A 113 9.14 -2.92 21.52
N ALA A 114 8.55 -3.48 20.45
CA ALA A 114 7.38 -2.89 19.82
C ALA A 114 6.22 -2.78 20.82
N VAL A 115 5.55 -1.64 20.82
CA VAL A 115 4.43 -1.34 21.72
C VAL A 115 3.15 -1.17 20.95
N VAL A 116 2.02 -1.52 21.56
CA VAL A 116 0.70 -1.26 20.99
C VAL A 116 0.40 0.23 21.05
N LEU A 117 0.08 0.82 19.90
CA LEU A 117 -0.29 2.21 19.79
C LEU A 117 -1.71 2.41 20.31
N LYS A 118 -1.88 3.38 21.22
CA LYS A 118 -3.20 3.67 21.79
C LYS A 118 -4.13 4.31 20.76
N THR A 119 -3.61 5.28 20.01
CA THR A 119 -4.36 6.05 19.02
C THR A 119 -3.57 6.27 17.74
N LEU A 120 -4.27 6.27 16.61
CA LEU A 120 -3.77 6.63 15.29
C LEU A 120 -4.80 7.51 14.58
N SER A 121 -4.32 8.44 13.75
CA SER A 121 -5.20 9.11 12.81
C SER A 121 -5.60 8.17 11.67
N TYR A 122 -6.70 8.46 10.98
CA TYR A 122 -7.05 7.72 9.75
C TYR A 122 -5.91 7.72 8.73
N GLN A 123 -5.22 8.87 8.57
CA GLN A 123 -4.10 9.00 7.64
C GLN A 123 -2.88 8.20 8.09
N GLU A 124 -2.53 8.24 9.38
CA GLU A 124 -1.42 7.44 9.90
C GLU A 124 -1.68 5.94 9.73
N ALA A 125 -2.89 5.47 10.04
CA ALA A 125 -3.28 4.08 9.84
C ALA A 125 -3.27 3.69 8.36
N TRP A 126 -3.76 4.56 7.46
CA TRP A 126 -3.71 4.33 6.02
C TRP A 126 -2.27 4.17 5.53
N GLU A 127 -1.39 5.11 5.85
CA GLU A 127 0.02 5.09 5.44
C GLU A 127 0.74 3.86 6.00
N MET A 128 0.54 3.54 7.28
CA MET A 128 1.10 2.34 7.90
C MET A 128 0.68 1.08 7.15
N SER A 129 -0.60 0.93 6.83
CA SER A 129 -1.12 -0.20 6.08
C SER A 129 -0.57 -0.26 4.65
N TYR A 130 -0.46 0.88 3.96
CA TYR A 130 0.13 0.96 2.63
C TYR A 130 1.60 0.50 2.64
N PHE A 131 2.35 0.85 3.69
CA PHE A 131 3.76 0.50 3.86
C PHE A 131 4.01 -0.83 4.61
N GLY A 132 3.00 -1.70 4.68
CA GLY A 132 3.18 -3.11 5.08
C GLY A 132 2.89 -3.42 6.54
N ALA A 133 2.42 -2.47 7.35
CA ALA A 133 1.85 -2.77 8.66
C ALA A 133 0.41 -3.30 8.47
N ASN A 134 0.29 -4.59 8.13
CA ASN A 134 -0.95 -5.27 7.76
C ASN A 134 -1.93 -5.41 8.94
N VAL A 135 -2.58 -4.31 9.36
CA VAL A 135 -3.62 -4.36 10.40
C VAL A 135 -5.01 -4.05 9.83
N LEU A 136 -5.12 -3.11 8.90
CA LEU A 136 -6.38 -2.80 8.20
C LEU A 136 -6.11 -2.40 6.76
N HIS A 137 -6.89 -2.92 5.82
CA HIS A 137 -6.82 -2.43 4.44
C HIS A 137 -7.23 -0.94 4.36
N PRO A 138 -6.55 -0.09 3.57
CA PRO A 138 -6.95 1.30 3.38
C PRO A 138 -8.41 1.49 2.95
N ARG A 139 -8.94 0.56 2.14
CA ARG A 139 -10.37 0.56 1.74
C ARG A 139 -11.34 0.45 2.91
N THR A 140 -10.95 -0.19 4.01
CA THR A 140 -11.77 -0.28 5.23
C THR A 140 -11.89 1.07 5.93
N ILE A 141 -10.90 1.95 5.79
CA ILE A 141 -10.88 3.25 6.47
C ILE A 141 -11.81 4.25 5.76
N ILE A 142 -11.92 4.17 4.43
CA ILE A 142 -12.65 5.15 3.61
C ILE A 142 -14.13 5.34 4.03
N PRO A 143 -14.96 4.28 4.21
CA PRO A 143 -16.38 4.44 4.56
C PRO A 143 -16.61 5.19 5.88
N VAL A 144 -15.76 4.91 6.87
CA VAL A 144 -15.93 5.43 8.22
C VAL A 144 -15.32 6.82 8.38
N MET A 145 -14.24 7.11 7.64
CA MET A 145 -13.58 8.41 7.62
C MET A 145 -14.53 9.51 7.13
N GLN A 146 -15.39 9.24 6.15
CA GLN A 146 -16.35 10.22 5.64
C GLN A 146 -17.31 10.76 6.72
N TYR A 147 -17.54 9.98 7.77
CA TYR A 147 -18.50 10.28 8.83
C TYR A 147 -17.85 10.36 10.21
N ASP A 148 -16.53 10.47 10.25
CA ASP A 148 -15.72 10.52 11.48
C ASP A 148 -16.03 9.37 12.46
N ILE A 149 -16.36 8.19 11.95
CA ILE A 149 -16.69 7.01 12.76
C ILE A 149 -15.38 6.32 13.19
N PRO A 150 -15.02 6.31 14.49
CA PRO A 150 -13.78 5.71 14.94
C PRO A 150 -13.79 4.19 14.71
N ILE A 151 -12.63 3.65 14.32
CA ILE A 151 -12.37 2.21 14.30
C ILE A 151 -11.63 1.85 15.59
N VAL A 152 -12.00 0.75 16.24
CA VAL A 152 -11.23 0.18 17.35
C VAL A 152 -10.80 -1.22 17.01
N ILE A 153 -9.50 -1.48 17.12
CA ILE A 153 -8.92 -2.81 16.94
C ILE A 153 -8.81 -3.46 18.31
N ARG A 154 -9.32 -4.68 18.44
CA ARG A 154 -9.33 -5.47 19.68
C ARG A 154 -8.89 -6.91 19.43
N ASN A 155 -8.30 -7.53 20.44
CA ASN A 155 -7.93 -8.94 20.40
C ASN A 155 -9.04 -9.84 20.97
N ILE A 156 -9.50 -10.83 20.20
CA ILE A 156 -10.46 -11.85 20.68
C ILE A 156 -9.86 -12.78 21.74
N PHE A 157 -8.54 -12.99 21.71
CA PHE A 157 -7.83 -13.88 22.63
C PHE A 157 -7.33 -13.16 23.88
N ASN A 158 -7.23 -11.83 23.85
CA ASN A 158 -6.82 -10.99 24.97
C ASN A 158 -7.78 -9.79 25.15
N LEU A 159 -8.92 -10.04 25.80
CA LEU A 159 -9.95 -9.03 26.01
C LEU A 159 -9.51 -7.86 26.91
N SER A 160 -8.43 -8.05 27.69
CA SER A 160 -7.87 -7.03 28.58
C SER A 160 -6.96 -6.04 27.86
N ALA A 161 -6.51 -6.37 26.64
CA ALA A 161 -5.68 -5.47 25.85
C ALA A 161 -6.42 -4.15 25.57
N PRO A 162 -5.72 -3.00 25.67
CA PRO A 162 -6.33 -1.69 25.45
C PRO A 162 -6.82 -1.52 24.01
N GLY A 163 -6.21 -2.22 23.04
CA GLY A 163 -6.51 -2.02 21.63
C GLY A 163 -5.83 -0.80 21.04
N THR A 164 -6.20 -0.50 19.79
CA THR A 164 -5.86 0.74 19.11
C THR A 164 -7.13 1.41 18.61
N MET A 165 -7.29 2.70 18.88
CA MET A 165 -8.35 3.51 18.29
C MET A 165 -7.81 4.28 17.09
N ILE A 166 -8.48 4.18 15.95
CA ILE A 166 -8.19 4.93 14.74
C ILE A 166 -9.32 5.93 14.53
N CYS A 167 -9.02 7.22 14.56
CA CYS A 167 -10.03 8.28 14.49
C CYS A 167 -9.48 9.54 13.83
N GLN A 168 -10.34 10.54 13.61
CA GLN A 168 -9.86 11.87 13.26
C GLN A 168 -9.16 12.46 14.51
N PRO A 169 -7.94 13.03 14.39
CA PRO A 169 -7.30 13.66 15.53
C PRO A 169 -8.17 14.83 16.00
N SER A 170 -8.44 14.90 17.30
CA SER A 170 -9.20 16.00 17.86
C SER A 170 -8.33 17.28 17.86
N VAL A 171 -8.93 18.43 17.53
CA VAL A 171 -8.24 19.73 17.52
C VAL A 171 -7.55 20.02 18.88
N ASN A 172 -8.10 19.46 19.96
CA ASN A 172 -7.63 19.64 21.33
C ASN A 172 -6.39 18.81 21.70
N GLU A 173 -5.95 17.84 20.88
CA GLU A 173 -4.66 17.15 21.10
C GLU A 173 -3.47 18.11 20.96
N PHE A 174 -3.66 19.24 20.27
CA PHE A 174 -2.66 20.31 20.16
C PHE A 174 -2.82 21.41 21.22
N GLU A 175 -4.00 21.54 21.85
CA GLU A 175 -4.28 22.58 22.85
C GLU A 175 -4.04 22.12 24.29
N ASP A 176 -4.16 20.82 24.58
CA ASP A 176 -4.02 20.28 25.93
C ASP A 176 -2.56 20.01 26.33
N GLY A 177 -1.64 20.94 26.04
CA GLY A 177 -0.28 21.07 26.62
C GLY A 177 0.68 19.86 26.54
N GLN A 178 0.23 18.71 26.07
CA GLN A 178 1.00 17.49 25.89
C GLN A 178 1.70 17.63 24.55
N ARG A 179 2.93 18.15 24.60
CA ARG A 179 3.90 17.95 23.52
C ARG A 179 3.80 16.50 23.07
N LEU A 180 3.53 16.25 21.79
CA LEU A 180 3.75 14.95 21.17
C LEU A 180 5.13 14.47 21.61
N GLU A 181 5.20 13.44 22.46
CA GLU A 181 6.46 12.94 23.02
C GLU A 181 7.40 12.43 21.90
N SER A 182 6.84 12.10 20.74
CA SER A 182 7.55 11.76 19.51
C SER A 182 6.71 12.11 18.29
N TYR A 183 7.34 12.66 17.24
CA TYR A 183 6.74 12.86 15.92
C TYR A 183 6.61 11.54 15.13
N VAL A 184 7.33 10.50 15.53
CA VAL A 184 7.30 9.18 14.90
C VAL A 184 6.49 8.25 15.81
N LYS A 185 5.33 7.81 15.32
CA LYS A 185 4.47 6.84 16.03
C LYS A 185 4.85 5.39 15.77
N GLY A 186 5.39 5.08 14.60
CA GLY A 186 5.80 3.72 14.29
C GLY A 186 6.58 3.59 12.98
N PHE A 187 7.08 2.37 12.76
CA PHE A 187 7.84 1.95 11.61
C PHE A 187 7.11 0.80 10.91
N ALA A 188 6.84 0.96 9.62
CA ALA A 188 6.32 -0.09 8.76
C ALA A 188 7.39 -0.44 7.71
N THR A 189 7.47 -1.71 7.32
CA THR A 189 8.43 -2.20 6.35
C THR A 189 7.74 -3.05 5.30
N ILE A 190 8.08 -2.84 4.04
CA ILE A 190 7.75 -3.76 2.95
C ILE A 190 9.03 -4.52 2.59
N ASP A 191 8.99 -5.84 2.74
CA ASP A 191 10.09 -6.72 2.36
C ASP A 191 10.03 -7.09 0.85
N ASN A 192 11.13 -7.62 0.31
CA ASN A 192 11.23 -8.14 -1.07
C ASN A 192 10.92 -7.09 -2.16
N LEU A 193 11.54 -5.91 -2.01
CA LEU A 193 11.51 -4.85 -3.03
C LEU A 193 12.87 -4.72 -3.73
N ALA A 194 12.83 -4.44 -5.02
CA ALA A 194 14.00 -4.06 -5.80
C ALA A 194 13.91 -2.58 -6.18
N LEU A 195 15.04 -1.87 -6.05
CA LEU A 195 15.18 -0.50 -6.54
C LEU A 195 15.67 -0.51 -7.98
N VAL A 196 14.91 0.13 -8.87
CA VAL A 196 15.27 0.36 -10.27
C VAL A 196 15.64 1.82 -10.44
N ASN A 197 16.91 2.10 -10.73
CA ASN A 197 17.39 3.44 -11.04
C ASN A 197 17.58 3.57 -12.56
N VAL A 198 16.87 4.49 -13.18
CA VAL A 198 17.06 4.92 -14.57
C VAL A 198 17.75 6.28 -14.52
N GLU A 199 19.05 6.31 -14.79
CA GLU A 199 19.80 7.56 -14.97
C GLU A 199 19.97 7.87 -16.45
N GLY A 200 20.29 9.11 -16.81
CA GLY A 200 20.04 9.62 -18.14
C GLY A 200 20.34 11.11 -18.34
N THR A 201 21.52 11.53 -18.85
CA THR A 201 21.67 12.98 -19.18
C THR A 201 20.85 13.42 -20.39
N GLY A 202 20.24 12.48 -21.11
CA GLY A 202 19.23 12.75 -22.13
C GLY A 202 17.81 12.95 -21.57
N MET A 203 17.61 12.81 -20.25
CA MET A 203 16.31 12.96 -19.59
C MET A 203 16.00 14.41 -19.18
N VAL A 204 17.05 15.19 -18.93
CA VAL A 204 16.97 16.56 -18.41
C VAL A 204 16.24 17.47 -19.39
N GLY A 205 15.16 18.12 -18.93
CA GLY A 205 14.36 19.04 -19.74
C GLY A 205 13.68 18.41 -20.95
N VAL A 206 13.59 17.06 -21.02
CA VAL A 206 12.91 16.33 -22.10
C VAL A 206 11.57 15.80 -21.59
N PRO A 207 10.45 16.45 -21.95
CA PRO A 207 9.13 15.96 -21.61
C PRO A 207 8.90 14.54 -22.16
N GLY A 208 8.17 13.73 -21.39
CA GLY A 208 7.76 12.39 -21.81
C GLY A 208 8.70 11.26 -21.40
N THR A 209 9.89 11.54 -20.88
CA THR A 209 10.80 10.50 -20.35
C THR A 209 10.15 9.66 -19.25
N ALA A 210 9.59 10.32 -18.22
CA ALA A 210 8.91 9.63 -17.12
C ALA A 210 7.70 8.81 -17.64
N SER A 211 6.94 9.36 -18.59
CA SER A 211 5.83 8.66 -19.24
C SER A 211 6.30 7.41 -20.00
N ALA A 212 7.43 7.48 -20.71
CA ALA A 212 8.01 6.34 -21.40
C ALA A 212 8.52 5.26 -20.44
N ILE A 213 9.13 5.65 -19.31
CA ILE A 213 9.57 4.72 -18.26
C ILE A 213 8.35 4.00 -17.67
N PHE A 214 7.38 4.73 -17.12
CA PHE A 214 6.24 4.11 -16.44
C PHE A 214 5.25 3.45 -17.40
N GLY A 215 5.20 3.88 -18.66
CA GLY A 215 4.50 3.16 -19.72
C GLY A 215 5.09 1.77 -19.96
N ALA A 216 6.42 1.66 -20.07
CA ALA A 216 7.08 0.37 -20.22
C ALA A 216 6.89 -0.54 -18.99
N VAL A 217 6.96 0.02 -17.78
CA VAL A 217 6.69 -0.72 -16.53
C VAL A 217 5.24 -1.22 -16.48
N LYS A 218 4.28 -0.39 -16.92
CA LYS A 218 2.88 -0.78 -17.05
C LYS A 218 2.67 -1.92 -18.04
N ASP A 219 3.40 -1.94 -19.16
CA ASP A 219 3.25 -2.98 -20.20
C ASP A 219 3.57 -4.39 -19.69
N VAL A 220 4.43 -4.50 -18.66
CA VAL A 220 4.74 -5.77 -17.97
C VAL A 220 3.87 -5.99 -16.73
N GLY A 221 2.94 -5.09 -16.44
CA GLY A 221 2.01 -5.19 -15.31
C GLY A 221 2.67 -5.03 -13.94
N ALA A 222 3.87 -4.46 -13.87
CA ALA A 222 4.59 -4.31 -12.61
C ALA A 222 4.04 -3.17 -11.75
N ASN A 223 3.97 -3.39 -10.44
CA ASN A 223 3.46 -2.42 -9.49
C ASN A 223 4.58 -1.53 -8.94
N VAL A 224 4.49 -0.22 -9.16
CA VAL A 224 5.46 0.75 -8.63
C VAL A 224 5.00 1.24 -7.26
N ILE A 225 5.84 1.03 -6.25
CA ILE A 225 5.49 1.29 -4.84
C ILE A 225 5.97 2.68 -4.38
N MET A 226 7.14 3.10 -4.87
CA MET A 226 7.74 4.39 -4.52
C MET A 226 8.47 4.94 -5.73
N ILE A 227 8.45 6.26 -5.89
CA ILE A 227 9.19 6.99 -6.93
C ILE A 227 9.97 8.10 -6.24
N SER A 228 11.26 8.23 -6.59
CA SER A 228 12.12 9.34 -6.23
C SER A 228 12.88 9.82 -7.45
N GLN A 229 12.82 11.11 -7.73
CA GLN A 229 13.47 11.72 -8.87
C GLN A 229 14.49 12.74 -8.38
N ALA A 230 15.71 12.65 -8.88
CA ALA A 230 16.76 13.59 -8.50
C ALA A 230 16.43 14.97 -9.07
N SER A 231 16.56 16.03 -8.27
CA SER A 231 16.26 17.42 -8.69
C SER A 231 17.04 17.89 -9.91
N SER A 232 18.17 17.25 -10.19
CA SER A 232 18.99 17.47 -11.39
C SER A 232 18.35 16.94 -12.68
N GLU A 233 17.26 16.18 -12.59
CA GLU A 233 16.57 15.48 -13.68
C GLU A 233 17.36 14.40 -14.40
N HIS A 234 18.54 14.08 -13.90
CA HIS A 234 19.40 13.04 -14.46
C HIS A 234 19.02 11.63 -14.05
N SER A 235 18.17 11.42 -13.03
CA SER A 235 17.74 10.07 -12.66
C SER A 235 16.34 10.02 -12.07
N ILE A 236 15.68 8.88 -12.32
CA ILE A 236 14.44 8.46 -11.68
C ILE A 236 14.72 7.09 -11.06
N CYS A 237 14.59 7.00 -9.74
CA CYS A 237 14.66 5.77 -8.98
C CYS A 237 13.25 5.38 -8.53
N PHE A 238 12.90 4.11 -8.65
CA PHE A 238 11.60 3.62 -8.18
C PHE A 238 11.70 2.19 -7.66
N ALA A 239 10.78 1.84 -6.75
CA ALA A 239 10.73 0.51 -6.13
C ALA A 239 9.62 -0.34 -6.77
N VAL A 240 9.95 -1.61 -7.06
CA VAL A 240 9.00 -2.64 -7.53
C VAL A 240 9.17 -3.92 -6.71
N PRO A 241 8.16 -4.80 -6.63
CA PRO A 241 8.35 -6.15 -6.08
C PRO A 241 9.53 -6.86 -6.73
N GLU A 242 10.38 -7.51 -5.93
CA GLU A 242 11.61 -8.15 -6.40
C GLU A 242 11.36 -9.14 -7.54
N LYS A 243 10.26 -9.89 -7.46
CA LYS A 243 9.82 -10.85 -8.51
C LYS A 243 9.58 -10.20 -9.88
N GLU A 244 9.31 -8.89 -9.95
CA GLU A 244 9.00 -8.15 -11.18
C GLU A 244 10.25 -7.49 -11.79
N VAL A 245 11.36 -7.40 -11.05
CA VAL A 245 12.54 -6.63 -11.44
C VAL A 245 13.13 -7.06 -12.79
N LYS A 246 13.12 -8.36 -13.09
CA LYS A 246 13.68 -8.90 -14.33
C LYS A 246 12.88 -8.44 -15.55
N ALA A 247 11.55 -8.56 -15.49
CA ALA A 247 10.66 -8.12 -16.57
C ALA A 247 10.76 -6.60 -16.77
N VAL A 248 10.81 -5.84 -15.68
CA VAL A 248 10.99 -4.37 -15.70
C VAL A 248 12.32 -3.98 -16.34
N ALA A 249 13.42 -4.64 -15.97
CA ALA A 249 14.73 -4.36 -16.56
C ALA A 249 14.76 -4.66 -18.07
N GLU A 250 14.22 -5.80 -18.50
CA GLU A 250 14.17 -6.22 -19.90
C GLU A 250 13.34 -5.24 -20.76
N VAL A 251 12.14 -4.84 -20.28
CA VAL A 251 11.29 -3.91 -21.03
C VAL A 251 11.89 -2.51 -21.12
N LEU A 252 12.55 -2.01 -20.06
CA LEU A 252 13.24 -0.72 -20.09
C LEU A 252 14.44 -0.76 -21.03
N GLN A 253 15.26 -1.81 -20.99
CA GLN A 253 16.38 -1.99 -21.91
C GLN A 253 15.92 -2.01 -23.37
N SER A 254 14.81 -2.71 -23.65
CA SER A 254 14.20 -2.73 -24.98
C SER A 254 13.69 -1.35 -25.40
N ARG A 255 12.96 -0.66 -24.51
CA ARG A 255 12.35 0.64 -24.77
C ARG A 255 13.37 1.72 -25.08
N PHE A 256 14.51 1.69 -24.40
CA PHE A 256 15.59 2.68 -24.54
C PHE A 256 16.78 2.16 -25.34
N ARG A 257 16.64 1.03 -26.06
CA ARG A 257 17.72 0.38 -26.80
C ARG A 257 18.47 1.31 -27.75
N GLN A 258 17.76 2.17 -28.50
CA GLN A 258 18.40 3.14 -29.40
C GLN A 258 19.25 4.19 -28.65
N ALA A 259 18.79 4.63 -27.47
CA ALA A 259 19.57 5.53 -26.63
C ALA A 259 20.81 4.83 -26.05
N LEU A 260 20.68 3.55 -25.67
CA LEU A 260 21.76 2.71 -25.16
C LEU A 260 22.78 2.33 -26.25
N ASP A 261 22.32 2.05 -27.47
CA ASP A 261 23.17 1.65 -28.60
C ASP A 261 23.93 2.85 -29.20
N ALA A 262 23.29 4.03 -29.26
CA ALA A 262 23.97 5.29 -29.59
C ALA A 262 25.10 5.60 -28.60
N GLU A 263 25.00 5.10 -27.36
CA GLU A 263 26.04 5.23 -26.34
C GLU A 263 27.19 4.23 -26.56
N ARG A 264 26.91 2.96 -26.86
CA ARG A 264 27.91 1.91 -27.17
C ARG A 264 28.78 2.26 -28.37
N LEU A 265 28.18 2.73 -29.46
CA LEU A 265 28.91 3.15 -30.67
C LEU A 265 29.84 4.35 -30.42
N SER A 266 29.55 5.18 -29.41
CA SER A 266 30.43 6.29 -29.01
C SER A 266 31.64 5.86 -28.17
N GLN A 267 31.68 4.61 -27.69
CA GLN A 267 32.80 4.04 -26.94
C GLN A 267 33.79 3.27 -27.84
N ASP A 268 33.32 2.71 -28.96
CA ASP A 268 34.12 1.81 -29.82
C ASP A 268 34.80 2.49 -31.03
N SER A 269 34.91 3.83 -31.06
CA SER A 269 35.61 4.53 -32.16
C SER A 269 37.14 4.60 -31.93
N PRO A 270 37.98 4.08 -32.83
CA PRO A 270 39.43 4.25 -32.75
C PRO A 270 39.89 5.57 -33.41
N SER A 271 40.88 6.24 -32.78
CA SER A 271 41.61 7.48 -33.18
C SER A 271 41.02 8.80 -32.61
N SER A 272 41.76 9.78 -32.07
CA SER A 272 43.19 10.15 -32.12
C SER A 272 43.58 11.11 -30.94
N ARG A 273 44.89 11.21 -30.66
CA ARG A 273 45.72 12.00 -29.68
C ARG A 273 45.13 13.15 -28.82
N PRO A 274 45.74 13.46 -27.65
CA PRO A 274 45.16 14.34 -26.63
C PRO A 274 45.38 15.83 -26.96
N SER A 275 44.31 16.62 -26.94
CA SER A 275 44.43 18.07 -26.77
C SER A 275 43.30 18.64 -25.89
N LYS A 276 43.76 19.50 -24.98
CA LYS A 276 43.12 20.35 -23.97
C LYS A 276 41.58 20.42 -23.93
N ALA A 277 41.05 19.93 -22.80
CA ALA A 277 39.95 20.47 -22.00
C ALA A 277 38.86 21.30 -22.72
N LYS A 278 37.83 20.60 -23.22
CA LYS A 278 36.44 21.03 -23.07
C LYS A 278 35.64 19.83 -22.57
N LYS A 279 35.19 19.89 -21.32
CA LYS A 279 34.39 18.84 -20.66
C LYS A 279 33.00 18.85 -21.31
N LYS A 280 32.84 18.12 -22.42
CA LYS A 280 31.52 17.82 -22.99
C LYS A 280 30.84 16.82 -22.06
N GLU A 281 29.83 17.28 -21.34
CA GLU A 281 28.89 16.46 -20.57
C GLU A 281 28.29 15.40 -21.51
N LYS A 282 28.67 14.13 -21.35
CA LYS A 282 28.23 13.02 -22.20
C LYS A 282 26.95 12.41 -21.63
N ARG A 283 25.98 12.19 -22.51
CA ARG A 283 24.67 11.60 -22.20
C ARG A 283 24.79 10.09 -22.00
N ARG A 284 24.47 9.62 -20.79
CA ARG A 284 24.46 8.21 -20.38
C ARG A 284 23.09 7.81 -19.90
N VAL A 285 22.57 6.62 -20.25
CA VAL A 285 21.42 6.02 -19.56
C VAL A 285 21.80 4.68 -18.91
N LEU A 286 21.76 4.57 -17.58
CA LEU A 286 22.04 3.33 -16.84
C LEU A 286 20.77 2.86 -16.14
N VAL A 287 20.46 1.57 -16.27
CA VAL A 287 19.40 0.90 -15.52
C VAL A 287 20.08 0.03 -14.47
N MET A 288 20.02 0.41 -13.19
CA MET A 288 20.55 -0.39 -12.09
C MET A 288 19.40 -1.00 -11.29
N ALA A 289 19.46 -2.30 -11.05
CA ALA A 289 18.59 -3.00 -10.12
C ALA A 289 19.43 -3.47 -8.92
N ALA A 290 19.06 -3.08 -7.71
CA ALA A 290 19.70 -3.53 -6.48
C ALA A 290 18.70 -4.23 -5.55
N ASP A 291 19.13 -5.36 -4.98
CA ASP A 291 18.40 -6.15 -4.00
C ASP A 291 18.68 -5.59 -2.60
N MET A 292 17.64 -5.19 -1.87
CA MET A 292 17.76 -4.46 -0.60
C MET A 292 17.60 -5.42 0.58
N LYS A 293 18.69 -6.04 1.03
CA LYS A 293 18.76 -6.65 2.36
C LYS A 293 19.26 -5.60 3.34
N ILE A 294 18.49 -5.32 4.39
CA ILE A 294 18.81 -4.31 5.40
C ILE A 294 19.52 -4.99 6.59
N PRO A 295 20.86 -4.90 6.71
CA PRO A 295 21.51 -4.99 8.00
C PRO A 295 22.10 -3.62 8.37
N ASP A 296 21.61 -3.07 9.49
CA ASP A 296 22.06 -1.84 10.14
C ASP A 296 21.77 -0.48 9.45
N PHE A 297 20.91 0.30 10.11
CA PHE A 297 20.46 1.65 9.73
C PHE A 297 21.61 2.65 9.55
N SER A 298 22.76 2.44 10.20
CA SER A 298 23.95 3.29 10.05
C SER A 298 24.78 3.00 8.78
N ARG A 299 24.61 1.83 8.16
CA ARG A 299 25.30 1.45 6.91
C ARG A 299 24.44 1.62 5.66
N ALA A 300 23.15 1.90 5.81
CA ALA A 300 22.20 2.04 4.70
C ALA A 300 22.57 3.18 3.73
N PHE A 301 23.23 4.24 4.20
CA PHE A 301 23.71 5.32 3.32
C PHE A 301 24.97 4.95 2.52
N ASP A 302 25.82 4.07 3.05
CA ASP A 302 27.09 3.67 2.42
C ASP A 302 26.96 2.40 1.55
N SER A 303 26.02 1.51 1.86
CA SER A 303 25.87 0.21 1.18
C SER A 303 25.22 0.32 -0.21
N VAL A 304 24.43 1.37 -0.47
CA VAL A 304 23.87 1.66 -1.81
C VAL A 304 24.97 1.92 -2.84
N TYR A 305 26.19 2.24 -2.39
CA TYR A 305 27.34 2.51 -3.26
C TYR A 305 28.14 1.27 -3.69
N LYS A 306 27.87 0.05 -3.17
CA LYS A 306 28.78 -1.10 -3.37
C LYS A 306 28.21 -2.32 -4.09
N SER A 307 26.91 -2.38 -4.35
CA SER A 307 26.31 -3.51 -5.10
C SER A 307 26.30 -3.23 -6.61
N PHE A 308 27.48 -3.24 -7.22
CA PHE A 308 27.64 -3.17 -8.67
C PHE A 308 27.62 -4.58 -9.27
N ILE A 309 26.69 -4.86 -10.19
CA ILE A 309 26.85 -5.97 -11.13
C ILE A 309 27.97 -5.58 -12.10
N ARG A 310 29.21 -6.01 -11.81
CA ARG A 310 30.28 -6.06 -12.81
C ARG A 310 30.10 -7.34 -13.63
N LEU A 311 29.81 -7.19 -14.92
CA LEU A 311 29.94 -8.31 -15.87
C LEU A 311 31.45 -8.66 -16.03
N PRO A 312 31.80 -9.95 -16.21
CA PRO A 312 33.19 -10.41 -16.19
C PRO A 312 33.98 -9.88 -17.39
N GLN A 313 35.22 -9.44 -17.14
CA GLN A 313 36.19 -9.21 -18.21
C GLN A 313 36.61 -10.55 -18.81
N VAL A 314 36.39 -10.70 -20.12
CA VAL A 314 37.03 -11.74 -20.91
C VAL A 314 38.49 -11.34 -21.07
N ILE A 315 39.38 -12.02 -20.35
CA ILE A 315 40.83 -11.95 -20.57
C ILE A 315 41.10 -12.75 -21.84
N GLY A 316 41.30 -12.04 -22.95
CA GLY A 316 41.94 -12.58 -24.14
C GLY A 316 43.46 -12.54 -23.94
N SER A 317 44.05 -13.69 -23.64
CA SER A 317 45.48 -13.93 -23.85
C SER A 317 45.78 -13.90 -25.35
N ASN A 318 46.73 -13.07 -25.79
CA ASN A 318 47.88 -13.52 -26.59
C ASN A 318 48.81 -12.37 -26.97
N ALA A 319 50.10 -12.68 -26.83
CA ALA A 319 51.34 -11.98 -27.18
C ALA A 319 51.75 -10.78 -26.30
#